data_AF-A0A0C9Z4Z5-F1
#
_entry.id   AF-A0A0C9Z4Z5-F1
#
_cell.length_a   1.000
_cell.length_b   1.000
_cell.length_c   1.000
_cell.angle_alpha   90.00
_cell.angle_beta   90.00
_cell.angle_gamma   90.00
#
_symmetry.space_group_name_H-M   'P 1'
#
loop_
_entity.id
_entity.type
_entity.pdbx_description
1 polymer ?
#
loop_
_entity_poly.entity_id
_entity_poly.type
_entity_poly.pdbx_seq_one_letter_code
_entity_poly.pdbx_strand_id
1 'polypeptide(L)'
;MRDRVRFFTKKSGHKYDKDPATVCSTAVNSGILSISPRLASRMSVEAIIRTIRRRGIVHRLYLGNSCLGDSGCVRLFDFLNSSAGRPCRESLTELFLTQNDIGPHGLLAVAGFMKDNTVLRELCLSGNPLTRDVDVIKEFVTSLNSSRLCTLQLLHSSSLSDPFVQAFLPGLTTPYLRQLDMSAINMTRAVVPIIVDYVRSPRCHLERLQCNANSLSLPGARSIVDAIEKFNYTLGKVNVDDQHMDDDGGNAEERAIAWQEGWRILSRATRRNFESKIVVKTQAIALLRYCRALYLHPAQRESPNPLQPAFVSSRKSLGYRESCLFFKLPLEIQLEILTFLAPTLSYQQLVRVVRYAADITSLPRVSHGPMINLGGSKTIVARDWVSAVERQPFEGSWRPPEWWECRCLSFNCSALRRWKRERRDIWLTEVGCDTWESGYQYR
;
A
#
# COMPACT_ATOMS: atom_id res chain seq x y z
N MET A 1 -23.60 26.79 -22.69
CA MET A 1 -23.92 25.35 -22.51
C MET A 1 -22.81 24.74 -21.69
N ARG A 2 -23.08 24.34 -20.43
CA ARG A 2 -22.09 23.66 -19.58
C ARG A 2 -22.14 22.19 -19.94
N ASP A 3 -21.07 21.66 -20.52
CA ASP A 3 -20.89 20.23 -20.72
C ASP A 3 -20.89 19.54 -19.36
N ARG A 4 -22.06 19.00 -18.98
CA ARG A 4 -22.15 17.98 -17.93
C ARG A 4 -21.52 16.73 -18.50
N VAL A 5 -20.20 16.62 -18.32
CA VAL A 5 -19.46 15.38 -18.54
C VAL A 5 -20.16 14.31 -17.71
N ARG A 6 -20.67 13.27 -18.39
CA ARG A 6 -21.31 12.12 -17.75
C ARG A 6 -20.25 11.36 -16.98
N PHE A 7 -20.10 11.64 -15.69
CA PHE A 7 -19.61 10.64 -14.74
C PHE A 7 -20.51 9.42 -14.92
N PHE A 8 -19.93 8.22 -14.98
CA PHE A 8 -20.67 6.97 -15.04
C PHE A 8 -21.64 6.90 -13.84
N THR A 9 -22.83 7.47 -14.03
CA THR A 9 -24.02 7.37 -13.21
C THR A 9 -24.96 6.37 -13.89
N LYS A 10 -24.40 5.32 -14.50
CA LYS A 10 -25.16 4.09 -14.59
C LYS A 10 -25.34 3.65 -13.15
N LYS A 11 -26.59 3.43 -12.74
CA LYS A 11 -26.98 2.58 -11.61
C LYS A 11 -26.42 1.17 -11.83
N SER A 12 -25.10 1.00 -11.95
CA SER A 12 -24.47 -0.24 -11.59
C SER A 12 -24.63 -0.27 -10.08
N GLY A 13 -25.66 -0.97 -9.59
CA GLY A 13 -25.74 -1.31 -8.19
C GLY A 13 -24.41 -1.97 -7.87
N HIS A 14 -23.51 -1.21 -7.25
CA HIS A 14 -22.20 -1.74 -6.92
C HIS A 14 -22.50 -2.83 -5.91
N LYS A 15 -21.80 -3.96 -5.99
CA LYS A 15 -21.99 -5.11 -5.08
C LYS A 15 -21.97 -4.70 -3.59
N TYR A 16 -21.44 -3.51 -3.29
CA TYR A 16 -21.21 -2.91 -1.98
C TYR A 16 -22.32 -1.97 -1.48
N ASP A 17 -23.31 -1.57 -2.30
CA ASP A 17 -24.43 -0.72 -1.86
C ASP A 17 -25.28 -1.38 -0.75
N LYS A 18 -25.12 -2.71 -0.58
CA LYS A 18 -25.77 -3.52 0.45
C LYS A 18 -24.91 -3.77 1.71
N ASP A 19 -23.66 -3.28 1.76
CA ASP A 19 -22.79 -3.51 2.93
C ASP A 19 -23.13 -2.49 4.04
N PRO A 20 -23.55 -2.95 5.24
CA PRO A 20 -23.95 -2.08 6.34
C PRO A 20 -22.81 -1.20 6.89
N ALA A 21 -21.55 -1.48 6.56
CA ALA A 21 -20.40 -0.64 6.91
C ALA A 21 -20.04 0.42 5.86
N THR A 22 -20.85 0.57 4.80
CA THR A 22 -20.68 1.58 3.74
C THR A 22 -21.67 2.73 3.92
N VAL A 23 -21.20 3.97 4.05
CA VAL A 23 -22.05 5.16 4.04
C VAL A 23 -21.99 5.80 2.66
N CYS A 24 -23.14 5.94 1.99
CA CYS A 24 -23.26 6.57 0.67
C CYS A 24 -24.08 7.87 0.75
N SER A 25 -23.60 8.92 0.09
CA SER A 25 -24.27 10.24 0.04
C SER A 25 -25.62 10.25 -0.69
N THR A 26 -25.81 9.34 -1.66
CA THR A 26 -27.05 9.21 -2.45
C THR A 26 -28.28 8.92 -1.61
N ALA A 27 -28.13 8.35 -0.41
CA ALA A 27 -29.22 8.14 0.54
C ALA A 27 -29.49 9.35 1.46
N VAL A 28 -28.59 10.35 1.48
CA VAL A 28 -28.57 11.44 2.46
C VAL A 28 -29.02 12.77 1.86
N ASN A 29 -28.78 12.99 0.56
CA ASN A 29 -28.90 14.31 -0.07
C ASN A 29 -29.95 14.40 -1.20
N SER A 30 -30.91 13.47 -1.28
CA SER A 30 -31.99 13.48 -2.27
C SER A 30 -32.98 14.63 -2.01
N GLY A 31 -32.62 15.85 -2.41
CA GLY A 31 -33.46 17.05 -2.25
C GLY A 31 -32.69 18.38 -2.18
N ILE A 32 -31.37 18.35 -2.04
CA ILE A 32 -30.55 19.56 -1.92
C ILE A 32 -30.11 20.02 -3.32
N LEU A 33 -31.05 20.53 -4.13
CA LEU A 33 -30.74 21.01 -5.50
C LEU A 33 -31.11 22.48 -5.74
N SER A 34 -31.72 23.18 -4.78
CA SER A 34 -32.14 24.59 -4.95
C SER A 34 -31.70 25.54 -3.83
N ILE A 35 -30.71 25.14 -3.03
CA ILE A 35 -30.29 25.86 -1.81
C ILE A 35 -28.86 26.40 -2.00
N SER A 36 -28.51 27.46 -1.29
CA SER A 36 -27.16 28.05 -1.34
C SER A 36 -26.06 27.01 -1.02
N PRO A 37 -24.88 27.07 -1.68
CA PRO A 37 -23.82 26.08 -1.48
C PRO A 37 -23.35 25.93 -0.03
N ARG A 38 -23.31 27.03 0.73
CA ARG A 38 -22.92 27.01 2.14
C ARG A 38 -23.93 26.27 3.03
N LEU A 39 -25.23 26.48 2.79
CA LEU A 39 -26.27 25.78 3.54
C LEU A 39 -26.36 24.31 3.13
N ALA A 40 -26.20 24.03 1.82
CA ALA A 40 -26.08 22.67 1.31
C ALA A 40 -24.92 21.91 1.99
N SER A 41 -23.72 22.51 2.02
CA SER A 41 -22.54 21.97 2.72
C SER A 41 -22.82 21.63 4.18
N ARG A 42 -23.40 22.58 4.93
CA ARG A 42 -23.72 22.38 6.35
C ARG A 42 -24.72 21.24 6.55
N MET A 43 -25.80 21.22 5.77
CA MET A 43 -26.83 20.18 5.88
C MET A 43 -26.26 18.81 5.53
N SER A 44 -25.50 18.72 4.43
CA SER A 44 -24.84 17.50 3.98
C SER A 44 -23.90 16.94 5.04
N VAL A 45 -22.98 17.74 5.57
CA VAL A 45 -22.01 17.26 6.56
C VAL A 45 -22.69 16.83 7.87
N GLU A 46 -23.68 17.59 8.35
CA GLU A 46 -24.38 17.21 9.57
C GLU A 46 -25.15 15.88 9.39
N ALA A 47 -25.75 15.67 8.22
CA ALA A 47 -26.45 14.43 7.91
C ALA A 47 -25.50 13.23 7.77
N ILE A 48 -24.32 13.43 7.18
CA ILE A 48 -23.25 12.42 7.12
C ILE A 48 -22.78 12.07 8.52
N ILE A 49 -22.47 13.05 9.37
CA ILE A 49 -22.04 12.83 10.76
C ILE A 49 -23.11 12.08 11.56
N ARG A 50 -24.39 12.47 11.44
CA ARG A 50 -25.50 11.74 12.08
C ARG A 50 -25.57 10.29 11.63
N THR A 51 -25.31 10.02 10.35
CA THR A 51 -25.30 8.66 9.79
C THR A 51 -24.13 7.85 10.33
N ILE A 52 -22.93 8.43 10.42
CA ILE A 52 -21.75 7.77 11.00
C ILE A 52 -22.01 7.42 12.47
N ARG A 53 -22.57 8.35 13.27
CA ARG A 53 -22.86 8.12 14.70
C ARG A 53 -23.85 6.99 14.98
N ARG A 54 -24.76 6.72 14.05
CA ARG A 54 -25.75 5.63 14.18
C ARG A 54 -25.17 4.25 13.86
N ARG A 55 -23.94 4.18 13.34
CA ARG A 55 -23.30 2.94 12.91
C ARG A 55 -22.17 2.57 13.85
N GLY A 56 -22.07 1.29 14.20
CA GLY A 56 -21.00 0.80 15.06
C GLY A 56 -19.64 0.78 14.36
N ILE A 57 -19.60 0.40 13.07
CA ILE A 57 -18.36 0.30 12.29
C ILE A 57 -18.62 0.83 10.88
N VAL A 58 -17.72 1.70 10.39
CA VAL A 58 -17.77 2.26 9.04
C VAL A 58 -16.43 2.03 8.36
N HIS A 59 -16.42 1.21 7.32
CA HIS A 59 -15.23 0.89 6.54
C HIS A 59 -15.07 1.77 5.32
N ARG A 60 -16.18 2.29 4.78
CA ARG A 60 -16.20 3.01 3.51
C ARG A 60 -17.12 4.21 3.57
N LEU A 61 -16.61 5.36 3.13
CA LEU A 61 -17.38 6.59 2.95
C LEU A 61 -17.39 6.95 1.45
N TYR A 62 -18.53 6.75 0.80
CA TYR A 62 -18.79 7.21 -0.58
C TYR A 62 -19.58 8.51 -0.55
N LEU A 63 -18.85 9.62 -0.52
CA LEU A 63 -19.40 10.97 -0.39
C LEU A 63 -19.27 11.75 -1.70
N GLY A 64 -19.26 11.07 -2.85
CA GLY A 64 -19.21 11.73 -4.16
C GLY A 64 -20.40 12.67 -4.39
N ASN A 65 -20.13 13.87 -4.91
CA ASN A 65 -21.13 14.90 -5.24
C ASN A 65 -22.06 15.23 -4.05
N SER A 66 -21.48 15.45 -2.86
CA SER A 66 -22.23 15.74 -1.63
C SER A 66 -22.27 17.23 -1.26
N CYS A 67 -21.72 18.08 -2.12
CA CYS A 67 -21.61 19.52 -1.88
C CYS A 67 -20.91 19.89 -0.56
N LEU A 68 -19.89 19.12 -0.13
CA LEU A 68 -19.20 19.40 1.14
C LEU A 68 -18.49 20.75 1.14
N GLY A 69 -17.79 21.10 0.06
CA GLY A 69 -16.86 22.23 0.00
C GLY A 69 -15.77 22.16 1.08
N ASP A 70 -14.95 23.20 1.18
CA ASP A 70 -13.94 23.31 2.25
C ASP A 70 -14.56 23.26 3.65
N SER A 71 -15.62 24.03 3.89
CA SER A 71 -16.22 24.13 5.23
C SER A 71 -16.84 22.81 5.73
N GLY A 72 -17.49 22.05 4.85
CA GLY A 72 -18.05 20.74 5.19
C GLY A 72 -16.95 19.68 5.32
N CYS A 73 -15.90 19.76 4.50
CA CYS A 73 -14.72 18.91 4.60
C CYS A 73 -14.02 19.07 5.95
N VAL A 74 -13.69 20.31 6.32
CA VAL A 74 -13.09 20.64 7.64
C VAL A 74 -13.93 20.09 8.78
N ARG A 75 -15.24 20.37 8.77
CA ARG A 75 -16.15 19.90 9.84
C ARG A 75 -16.26 18.38 9.92
N LEU A 76 -16.23 17.68 8.78
CA LEU A 76 -16.24 16.22 8.74
C LEU A 76 -14.97 15.65 9.39
N PHE A 77 -13.81 16.19 9.04
CA PHE A 77 -12.53 15.68 9.55
C PHE A 77 -12.27 16.10 11.00
N ASP A 78 -12.75 17.26 11.44
CA ASP A 78 -12.78 17.63 12.86
C ASP A 78 -13.59 16.60 13.67
N PHE A 79 -14.75 16.20 13.14
CA PHE A 79 -15.55 15.15 13.78
C PHE A 79 -14.81 13.80 13.78
N LEU A 80 -14.22 13.37 12.65
CA LEU A 80 -13.48 12.10 12.57
C LEU A 80 -12.24 12.07 13.49
N ASN A 81 -11.63 13.23 13.76
CA ASN A 81 -10.51 13.36 14.70
C ASN A 81 -10.96 13.53 16.17
N SER A 82 -12.23 13.84 16.41
CA SER A 82 -12.79 13.91 17.76
C SER A 82 -12.96 12.52 18.40
N SER A 83 -13.12 12.48 19.72
CA SER A 83 -13.42 11.24 20.47
C SER A 83 -14.67 10.53 19.95
N ALA A 84 -15.67 11.28 19.48
CA ALA A 84 -16.91 10.72 18.93
C ALA A 84 -16.76 10.11 17.53
N GLY A 85 -15.75 10.53 16.75
CA GLY A 85 -15.46 9.99 15.42
C GLY A 85 -14.36 8.94 15.40
N ARG A 86 -13.62 8.77 16.50
CA ARG A 86 -12.49 7.83 16.64
C ARG A 86 -12.82 6.40 16.18
N PRO A 87 -13.97 5.77 16.54
CA PRO A 87 -14.28 4.43 16.06
C PRO A 87 -14.34 4.34 14.53
N CYS A 88 -14.90 5.38 13.88
CA CYS A 88 -14.93 5.48 12.43
C CYS A 88 -13.52 5.70 11.85
N ARG A 89 -12.70 6.58 12.45
CA ARG A 89 -11.32 6.80 12.02
C ARG A 89 -10.47 5.53 12.05
N GLU A 90 -10.67 4.69 13.07
CA GLU A 90 -9.93 3.44 13.28
C GLU A 90 -10.45 2.27 12.43
N SER A 91 -11.63 2.38 11.82
CA SER A 91 -12.19 1.37 10.90
C SER A 91 -12.22 1.79 9.43
N LEU A 92 -12.10 3.08 9.12
CA LEU A 92 -12.28 3.61 7.76
C LEU A 92 -11.10 3.27 6.86
N THR A 93 -11.31 2.35 5.92
CA THR A 93 -10.30 1.90 4.96
C THR A 93 -10.40 2.60 3.61
N GLU A 94 -11.58 3.06 3.20
CA GLU A 94 -11.77 3.69 1.89
C GLU A 94 -12.61 4.97 1.98
N LEU A 95 -12.12 6.04 1.37
CA LEU A 95 -12.74 7.36 1.40
C LEU A 95 -12.82 7.97 0.00
N PHE A 96 -14.04 8.19 -0.47
CA PHE A 96 -14.31 8.76 -1.78
C PHE A 96 -15.02 10.11 -1.63
N LEU A 97 -14.30 11.18 -1.94
CA LEU A 97 -14.74 12.57 -1.83
C LEU A 97 -14.87 13.23 -3.22
N THR A 98 -15.22 12.44 -4.25
CA THR A 98 -15.28 12.94 -5.63
C THR A 98 -16.23 14.11 -5.81
N GLN A 99 -15.83 15.13 -6.57
CA GLN A 99 -16.70 16.26 -6.92
C GLN A 99 -17.41 16.95 -5.74
N ASN A 100 -16.65 17.33 -4.71
CA ASN A 100 -17.18 18.01 -3.53
C ASN A 100 -16.80 19.48 -3.43
N ASP A 101 -16.21 20.06 -4.47
CA ASP A 101 -15.70 21.46 -4.44
C ASP A 101 -14.67 21.68 -3.32
N ILE A 102 -13.82 20.66 -3.08
CA ILE A 102 -12.74 20.72 -2.09
C ILE A 102 -11.58 21.54 -2.66
N GLY A 103 -11.26 22.64 -1.98
CA GLY A 103 -10.15 23.53 -2.23
C GLY A 103 -9.00 23.38 -1.22
N PRO A 104 -8.21 24.43 -0.96
CA PRO A 104 -7.01 24.35 -0.12
C PRO A 104 -7.30 23.96 1.33
N HIS A 105 -8.33 24.54 1.97
CA HIS A 105 -8.60 24.27 3.38
C HIS A 105 -9.17 22.86 3.58
N GLY A 106 -9.99 22.40 2.65
CA GLY A 106 -10.49 21.03 2.67
C GLY A 106 -9.37 20.03 2.40
N LEU A 107 -8.40 20.33 1.54
CA LEU A 107 -7.22 19.49 1.35
C LEU A 107 -6.35 19.42 2.61
N LEU A 108 -6.15 20.53 3.32
CA LEU A 108 -5.47 20.55 4.63
C LEU A 108 -6.20 19.69 5.66
N ALA A 109 -7.54 19.74 5.70
CA ALA A 109 -8.33 18.90 6.59
C ALA A 109 -8.15 17.39 6.28
N VAL A 110 -8.11 17.03 4.99
CA VAL A 110 -7.79 15.66 4.54
C VAL A 110 -6.37 15.28 4.96
N ALA A 111 -5.38 16.18 4.78
CA ALA A 111 -4.00 15.96 5.16
C ALA A 111 -3.86 15.68 6.66
N GLY A 112 -4.47 16.53 7.51
CA GLY A 112 -4.50 16.35 8.95
C GLY A 112 -5.18 15.04 9.38
N PHE A 113 -6.21 14.58 8.65
CA PHE A 113 -6.78 13.27 8.88
C PHE A 113 -5.83 12.12 8.49
N MET A 114 -5.08 12.24 7.41
CA MET A 114 -4.14 11.20 6.96
C MET A 114 -2.87 11.12 7.81
N LYS A 115 -2.46 12.22 8.43
CA LYS A 115 -1.31 12.27 9.32
C LYS A 115 -1.47 11.20 10.41
N ASP A 116 -0.47 10.33 10.51
CA ASP A 116 -0.42 9.17 11.41
C ASP A 116 -1.61 8.19 11.27
N ASN A 117 -2.36 8.27 10.17
CA ASN A 117 -3.43 7.32 9.89
C ASN A 117 -2.86 6.05 9.26
N THR A 118 -2.93 4.96 10.02
CA THR A 118 -2.41 3.66 9.61
C THR A 118 -3.48 2.72 9.06
N VAL A 119 -4.75 3.17 8.97
CA VAL A 119 -5.91 2.35 8.60
C VAL A 119 -6.38 2.64 7.18
N LEU A 120 -6.42 3.91 6.76
CA LEU A 120 -6.87 4.30 5.43
C LEU A 120 -5.99 3.67 4.35
N ARG A 121 -6.63 3.08 3.32
CA ARG A 121 -5.97 2.40 2.20
C ARG A 121 -6.28 3.04 0.86
N GLU A 122 -7.48 3.60 0.68
CA GLU A 122 -7.89 4.24 -0.56
C GLU A 122 -8.49 5.61 -0.31
N LEU A 123 -7.99 6.60 -1.06
CA LEU A 123 -8.47 7.97 -1.04
C LEU A 123 -8.71 8.44 -2.48
N CYS A 124 -9.92 8.91 -2.74
CA CYS A 124 -10.30 9.50 -4.01
C CYS A 124 -10.74 10.95 -3.82
N LEU A 125 -9.96 11.87 -4.40
CA LEU A 125 -10.21 13.31 -4.42
C LEU A 125 -10.56 13.81 -5.84
N SER A 126 -10.85 12.91 -6.77
CA SER A 126 -11.10 13.23 -8.17
C SER A 126 -12.22 14.26 -8.38
N GLY A 127 -12.00 15.18 -9.33
CA GLY A 127 -12.98 16.21 -9.70
C GLY A 127 -13.13 17.32 -8.67
N ASN A 128 -12.13 17.55 -7.81
CA ASN A 128 -12.11 18.67 -6.86
C ASN A 128 -11.14 19.77 -7.31
N PRO A 129 -11.45 21.04 -7.06
CA PRO A 129 -10.59 22.18 -7.38
C PRO A 129 -9.50 22.38 -6.30
N LEU A 130 -8.75 21.31 -5.96
CA LEU A 130 -7.84 21.21 -4.81
C LEU A 130 -7.00 22.47 -4.54
N THR A 131 -5.77 22.56 -5.03
CA THR A 131 -4.94 23.77 -4.86
C THR A 131 -3.68 23.72 -5.73
N ARG A 132 -3.10 24.90 -5.98
CA ARG A 132 -1.75 25.08 -6.53
C ARG A 132 -0.79 25.71 -5.52
N ASP A 133 -1.27 25.95 -4.30
CA ASP A 133 -0.47 26.47 -3.21
C ASP A 133 0.57 25.43 -2.78
N VAL A 134 1.84 25.78 -2.98
CA VAL A 134 2.99 24.90 -2.76
C VAL A 134 3.08 24.47 -1.30
N ASP A 135 2.71 25.33 -0.34
CA ASP A 135 2.83 25.02 1.08
C ASP A 135 1.75 24.01 1.51
N VAL A 136 0.53 24.18 1.01
CA VAL A 136 -0.56 23.20 1.21
C VAL A 136 -0.20 21.85 0.56
N ILE A 137 0.40 21.86 -0.63
CA ILE A 137 0.82 20.62 -1.30
C ILE A 137 1.92 19.92 -0.50
N LYS A 138 2.91 20.64 0.02
CA LYS A 138 3.97 20.08 0.87
C LYS A 138 3.41 19.45 2.15
N GLU A 139 2.43 20.09 2.79
CA GLU A 139 1.77 19.52 3.96
C GLU A 139 0.98 18.25 3.63
N PHE A 140 0.27 18.25 2.50
CA PHE A 140 -0.42 17.07 1.99
C PHE A 140 0.55 15.92 1.71
N VAL A 141 1.69 16.19 1.05
CA VAL A 141 2.75 15.21 0.78
C VAL A 141 3.37 14.67 2.07
N THR A 142 3.63 15.54 3.05
CA THR A 142 4.17 15.14 4.36
C THR A 142 3.23 14.17 5.07
N SER A 143 1.92 14.47 5.02
CA SER A 143 0.89 13.60 5.58
C SER A 143 0.79 12.28 4.85
N LEU A 144 0.84 12.29 3.50
CA LEU A 144 0.87 11.07 2.68
C LEU A 144 2.08 10.19 3.01
N ASN A 145 3.27 10.77 3.15
CA ASN A 145 4.50 10.04 3.47
C ASN A 145 4.44 9.31 4.82
N SER A 146 3.70 9.85 5.79
CA SER A 146 3.44 9.20 7.10
C SER A 146 2.28 8.18 7.08
N SER A 147 1.48 8.16 6.01
CA SER A 147 0.26 7.35 5.93
C SER A 147 0.53 5.92 5.43
N ARG A 148 -0.44 5.03 5.64
CA ARG A 148 -0.47 3.69 5.02
C ARG A 148 -1.38 3.62 3.79
N LEU A 149 -1.55 4.75 3.09
CA LEU A 149 -2.39 4.82 1.89
C LEU A 149 -1.78 4.00 0.76
N CYS A 150 -2.59 3.16 0.12
CA CYS A 150 -2.18 2.31 -1.00
C CYS A 150 -2.65 2.86 -2.35
N THR A 151 -3.77 3.58 -2.39
CA THR A 151 -4.37 4.12 -3.61
C THR A 151 -4.73 5.59 -3.42
N LEU A 152 -4.19 6.45 -4.28
CA LEU A 152 -4.56 7.86 -4.38
C LEU A 152 -5.09 8.16 -5.78
N GLN A 153 -6.29 8.74 -5.85
CA GLN A 153 -6.94 9.13 -7.10
C GLN A 153 -7.22 10.63 -7.12
N LEU A 154 -6.65 11.33 -8.12
CA LEU A 154 -6.76 12.78 -8.31
C LEU A 154 -7.39 13.15 -9.67
N LEU A 155 -8.12 12.22 -10.30
CA LEU A 155 -8.58 12.36 -11.70
C LEU A 155 -9.42 13.61 -11.92
N HIS A 156 -9.40 14.17 -13.14
CA HIS A 156 -10.28 15.27 -13.54
C HIS A 156 -10.19 16.51 -12.64
N SER A 157 -9.04 16.71 -12.00
CA SER A 157 -8.75 17.88 -11.16
C SER A 157 -7.92 18.88 -11.97
N SER A 158 -8.53 19.50 -12.98
CA SER A 158 -7.85 20.44 -13.91
C SER A 158 -7.24 21.66 -13.22
N SER A 159 -7.60 21.90 -11.96
CA SER A 159 -7.01 22.90 -11.07
C SER A 159 -5.58 22.59 -10.62
N LEU A 160 -5.07 21.36 -10.80
CA LEU A 160 -3.74 20.99 -10.30
C LEU A 160 -2.62 21.50 -11.23
N SER A 161 -2.60 21.05 -12.49
CA SER A 161 -1.62 21.42 -13.52
C SER A 161 -0.15 21.21 -13.09
N ASP A 162 0.79 21.81 -13.82
CA ASP A 162 2.24 21.61 -13.64
C ASP A 162 2.76 22.01 -12.25
N PRO A 163 2.36 23.15 -11.64
CA PRO A 163 2.85 23.54 -10.32
C PRO A 163 2.55 22.50 -9.25
N PHE A 164 1.41 21.82 -9.35
CA PHE A 164 1.08 20.73 -8.44
C PHE A 164 2.09 19.59 -8.58
N VAL A 165 2.33 19.09 -9.79
CA VAL A 165 3.26 17.97 -10.03
C VAL A 165 4.69 18.32 -9.61
N GLN A 166 5.12 19.56 -9.86
CA GLN A 166 6.41 20.11 -9.44
C GLN A 166 6.61 20.11 -7.93
N ALA A 167 5.58 20.41 -7.15
CA ALA A 167 5.65 20.37 -5.69
C ALA A 167 5.39 18.95 -5.13
N PHE A 168 4.56 18.16 -5.80
CA PHE A 168 4.04 16.88 -5.31
C PHE A 168 5.04 15.73 -5.46
N LEU A 169 5.50 15.45 -6.68
CA LEU A 169 6.33 14.27 -6.96
C LEU A 169 7.73 14.31 -6.32
N PRO A 170 8.44 15.46 -6.30
CA PRO A 170 9.75 15.52 -5.64
C PRO A 170 9.69 15.21 -4.15
N GLY A 171 8.60 15.53 -3.45
CA GLY A 171 8.43 15.22 -2.03
C GLY A 171 7.86 13.82 -1.73
N LEU A 172 7.37 13.10 -2.74
CA LEU A 172 6.65 11.84 -2.54
C LEU A 172 7.61 10.67 -2.26
N THR A 173 7.59 10.14 -1.03
CA THR A 173 8.38 8.96 -0.61
C THR A 173 7.50 7.76 -0.25
N THR A 174 6.20 8.00 -0.02
CA THR A 174 5.13 7.04 0.33
C THR A 174 5.47 5.55 0.16
N PRO A 175 5.94 4.84 1.20
CA PRO A 175 6.40 3.45 1.09
C PRO A 175 5.27 2.45 0.82
N TYR A 176 4.02 2.83 1.11
CA TYR A 176 2.84 1.96 0.96
C TYR A 176 2.01 2.26 -0.29
N LEU A 177 2.26 3.38 -0.98
CA LEU A 177 1.45 3.79 -2.13
C LEU A 177 1.78 2.91 -3.33
N ARG A 178 0.78 2.22 -3.85
CA ARG A 178 0.89 1.30 -4.99
C ARG A 178 0.14 1.79 -6.22
N GLN A 179 -0.84 2.67 -6.06
CA GLN A 179 -1.56 3.27 -7.17
C GLN A 179 -1.63 4.78 -7.02
N LEU A 180 -1.19 5.48 -8.05
CA LEU A 180 -1.35 6.91 -8.21
C LEU A 180 -2.05 7.20 -9.53
N ASP A 181 -3.15 7.93 -9.46
CA ASP A 181 -3.88 8.40 -10.63
C ASP A 181 -3.88 9.93 -10.68
N MET A 182 -3.23 10.46 -11.71
CA MET A 182 -3.10 11.88 -12.05
C MET A 182 -3.62 12.12 -13.47
N SER A 183 -4.63 11.37 -13.89
CA SER A 183 -5.21 11.51 -15.23
C SER A 183 -6.10 12.75 -15.33
N ALA A 184 -6.04 13.46 -16.46
CA ALA A 184 -6.81 14.69 -16.69
C ALA A 184 -6.64 15.75 -15.58
N ILE A 185 -5.41 16.01 -15.17
CA ILE A 185 -5.07 17.07 -14.20
C ILE A 185 -4.49 18.33 -14.86
N ASN A 186 -4.48 18.38 -16.19
CA ASN A 186 -3.98 19.49 -17.01
C ASN A 186 -2.48 19.74 -16.85
N MET A 187 -1.69 18.67 -16.75
CA MET A 187 -0.23 18.75 -16.79
C MET A 187 0.31 18.69 -18.22
N THR A 188 1.48 19.27 -18.46
CA THR A 188 2.10 19.45 -19.78
C THR A 188 3.44 18.73 -19.89
N ARG A 189 4.07 18.79 -21.08
CA ARG A 189 5.44 18.30 -21.31
C ARG A 189 6.48 18.85 -20.32
N ALA A 190 6.24 19.99 -19.68
CA ALA A 190 7.18 20.61 -18.74
C ALA A 190 7.46 19.75 -17.50
N VAL A 191 6.53 18.89 -17.08
CA VAL A 191 6.69 18.03 -15.89
C VAL A 191 7.17 16.63 -16.22
N VAL A 192 7.33 16.27 -17.50
CA VAL A 192 7.83 14.95 -17.91
C VAL A 192 9.17 14.60 -17.25
N PRO A 193 10.18 15.50 -17.18
CA PRO A 193 11.43 15.20 -16.49
C PRO A 193 11.21 14.81 -15.02
N ILE A 194 10.26 15.48 -14.34
CA ILE A 194 9.94 15.23 -12.92
C ILE A 194 9.28 13.86 -12.75
N ILE A 195 8.37 13.48 -13.66
CA ILE A 195 7.76 12.14 -13.68
C ILE A 195 8.85 11.09 -13.92
N VAL A 196 9.74 11.31 -14.88
CA VAL A 196 10.87 10.41 -15.19
C VAL A 196 11.79 10.24 -13.99
N ASP A 197 12.17 11.33 -13.32
CA ASP A 197 13.01 11.31 -12.13
C ASP A 197 12.35 10.54 -10.98
N TYR A 198 11.05 10.76 -10.76
CA TYR A 198 10.29 9.99 -9.77
C TYR A 198 10.26 8.50 -10.12
N VAL A 199 9.94 8.13 -11.37
CA VAL A 199 9.87 6.73 -11.83
C VAL A 199 11.22 6.00 -11.71
N ARG A 200 12.34 6.71 -11.94
CA ARG A 200 13.71 6.18 -11.77
C ARG A 200 14.14 6.07 -10.32
N SER A 201 13.53 6.85 -9.43
CA SER A 201 13.91 6.92 -8.02
C SER A 201 13.56 5.62 -7.29
N PRO A 202 14.39 5.17 -6.34
CA PRO A 202 14.05 4.03 -5.46
C PRO A 202 12.81 4.30 -4.60
N ARG A 203 12.34 5.56 -4.53
CA ARG A 203 11.11 5.98 -3.86
C ARG A 203 9.83 5.57 -4.59
N CYS A 204 9.92 5.21 -5.87
CA CYS A 204 8.74 4.82 -6.66
C CYS A 204 8.34 3.36 -6.40
N HIS A 205 7.49 3.17 -5.40
CA HIS A 205 6.90 1.87 -5.05
C HIS A 205 5.59 1.56 -5.79
N LEU A 206 5.23 2.39 -6.77
CA LEU A 206 3.98 2.29 -7.53
C LEU A 206 3.96 1.01 -8.37
N GLU A 207 2.81 0.34 -8.35
CA GLU A 207 2.46 -0.76 -9.25
C GLU A 207 1.59 -0.25 -10.40
N ARG A 208 0.86 0.84 -10.16
CA ARG A 208 -0.05 1.46 -11.11
C ARG A 208 0.15 2.97 -11.15
N LEU A 209 0.47 3.48 -12.33
CA LEU A 209 0.57 4.91 -12.61
C LEU A 209 -0.36 5.26 -13.77
N GLN A 210 -1.30 6.17 -13.54
CA GLN A 210 -2.20 6.65 -14.59
C GLN A 210 -2.00 8.16 -14.74
N CYS A 211 -1.65 8.58 -15.94
CA CYS A 211 -1.31 9.94 -16.31
C CYS A 211 -2.00 10.35 -17.63
N ASN A 212 -3.02 9.61 -18.06
CA ASN A 212 -3.64 9.81 -19.37
C ASN A 212 -4.51 11.07 -19.44
N ALA A 213 -4.86 11.48 -20.66
CA ALA A 213 -5.63 12.69 -20.92
C ALA A 213 -4.98 13.96 -20.31
N ASN A 214 -3.66 14.06 -20.43
CA ASN A 214 -2.85 15.24 -20.13
C ASN A 214 -1.95 15.52 -21.34
N SER A 215 -1.43 16.74 -21.48
CA SER A 215 -0.62 17.18 -22.63
C SER A 215 0.86 16.83 -22.47
N LEU A 216 1.18 15.54 -22.30
CA LEU A 216 2.56 15.08 -22.08
C LEU A 216 3.41 15.10 -23.35
N SER A 217 2.79 15.16 -24.53
CA SER A 217 3.36 14.96 -25.86
C SER A 217 3.88 13.54 -26.11
N LEU A 218 3.95 13.14 -27.39
CA LEU A 218 4.48 11.83 -27.79
C LEU A 218 5.93 11.60 -27.33
N PRO A 219 6.89 12.55 -27.52
CA PRO A 219 8.24 12.38 -27.01
C PRO A 219 8.29 12.28 -25.48
N GLY A 220 7.42 13.02 -24.79
CA GLY A 220 7.35 13.01 -23.34
C GLY A 220 6.83 11.67 -22.79
N ALA A 221 5.76 11.14 -23.37
CA ALA A 221 5.22 9.83 -23.03
C ALA A 221 6.26 8.71 -23.29
N ARG A 222 6.98 8.76 -24.42
CA ARG A 222 8.08 7.82 -24.72
C ARG A 222 9.22 7.91 -23.71
N SER A 223 9.57 9.11 -23.25
CA SER A 223 10.60 9.30 -22.22
C SER A 223 10.22 8.61 -20.89
N ILE A 224 8.94 8.63 -20.53
CA ILE A 224 8.41 7.90 -19.36
C ILE A 224 8.50 6.39 -19.59
N VAL A 225 8.10 5.91 -20.78
CA VAL A 225 8.20 4.48 -21.16
C VAL A 225 9.64 3.97 -21.07
N ASP A 226 10.59 4.70 -21.64
CA ASP A 226 12.02 4.34 -21.61
C ASP A 226 12.57 4.30 -20.18
N ALA A 227 12.12 5.23 -19.32
CA ALA A 227 12.48 5.23 -17.91
C ALA A 227 11.94 3.98 -17.18
N ILE A 228 10.71 3.57 -17.49
CA ILE A 228 10.11 2.35 -16.94
C ILE A 228 10.88 1.12 -17.39
N GLU A 229 11.17 1.01 -18.69
CA GLU A 229 11.89 -0.13 -19.24
C GLU A 229 13.25 -0.34 -18.55
N LYS A 230 14.05 0.72 -18.43
CA LYS A 230 15.45 0.64 -17.99
C LYS A 230 15.61 0.60 -16.48
N PHE A 231 14.77 1.34 -15.74
CA PHE A 231 15.05 1.65 -14.33
C PHE A 231 13.93 1.24 -13.37
N ASN A 232 12.70 0.98 -13.84
CA ASN A 232 11.58 0.67 -12.96
C ASN A 232 11.09 -0.78 -13.11
N TYR A 233 11.11 -1.51 -12.00
CA TYR A 233 10.73 -2.92 -11.94
C TYR A 233 9.46 -3.18 -11.12
N THR A 234 8.75 -2.10 -10.75
CA THR A 234 7.60 -2.13 -9.84
C THR A 234 6.28 -1.89 -10.58
N LEU A 235 6.29 -1.00 -11.58
CA LEU A 235 5.11 -0.64 -12.36
C LEU A 235 4.63 -1.78 -13.27
N GLY A 236 3.43 -2.30 -13.00
CA GLY A 236 2.78 -3.35 -13.76
C GLY A 236 1.56 -2.89 -14.59
N LYS A 237 1.03 -1.69 -14.32
CA LYS A 237 -0.02 -1.07 -15.15
C LYS A 237 0.24 0.42 -15.30
N VAL A 238 0.46 0.87 -16.52
CA VAL A 238 0.76 2.27 -16.80
C VAL A 238 -0.13 2.77 -17.93
N ASN A 239 -0.68 3.96 -17.77
CA ASN A 239 -1.39 4.65 -18.83
C ASN A 239 -0.84 6.07 -18.96
N VAL A 240 -0.18 6.36 -20.08
CA VAL A 240 0.37 7.67 -20.42
C VAL A 240 -0.21 8.18 -21.75
N ASP A 241 -1.38 7.65 -22.12
CA ASP A 241 -2.07 8.01 -23.36
C ASP A 241 -2.48 9.49 -23.34
N ASP A 242 -2.09 10.21 -24.37
CA ASP A 242 -2.29 11.65 -24.50
C ASP A 242 -3.46 11.92 -25.44
N GLN A 243 -4.48 12.64 -24.96
CA GLN A 243 -5.62 13.05 -25.79
C GLN A 243 -5.30 14.24 -26.71
N HIS A 244 -4.20 14.91 -26.43
CA HIS A 244 -3.65 16.04 -27.16
C HIS A 244 -2.18 15.75 -27.44
N MET A 245 -1.90 14.63 -28.14
CA MET A 245 -0.62 14.47 -28.84
C MET A 245 -0.48 15.67 -29.77
N ASP A 246 0.13 16.74 -29.25
CA ASP A 246 0.24 18.03 -29.90
C ASP A 246 0.87 17.87 -31.29
N ASP A 247 0.67 18.90 -32.12
CA ASP A 247 1.06 19.01 -33.52
C ASP A 247 2.59 19.04 -33.74
N ASP A 248 3.31 18.09 -33.14
CA ASP A 248 4.74 17.88 -33.26
C ASP A 248 5.04 17.32 -34.66
N GLY A 249 5.05 18.21 -35.66
CA GLY A 249 5.80 18.20 -36.92
C GLY A 249 5.72 17.00 -37.88
N GLY A 250 5.03 15.91 -37.54
CA GLY A 250 4.97 14.66 -38.31
C GLY A 250 3.57 14.32 -38.78
N ASN A 251 3.46 13.51 -39.84
CA ASN A 251 2.16 13.05 -40.31
C ASN A 251 1.50 12.12 -39.25
N ALA A 252 0.17 11.97 -39.30
CA ALA A 252 -0.57 11.21 -38.30
C ALA A 252 -0.15 9.72 -38.22
N GLU A 253 0.32 9.16 -39.35
CA GLU A 253 0.76 7.77 -39.46
C GLU A 253 2.08 7.52 -38.71
N GLU A 254 3.06 8.39 -38.88
CA GLU A 254 4.34 8.35 -38.16
C GLU A 254 4.14 8.45 -36.64
N ARG A 255 3.24 9.33 -36.19
CA ARG A 255 2.88 9.45 -34.76
C ARG A 255 2.25 8.16 -34.25
N ALA A 256 1.36 7.55 -35.03
CA ALA A 256 0.73 6.28 -34.67
C ALA A 256 1.75 5.14 -34.57
N ILE A 257 2.67 5.03 -35.54
CA ILE A 257 3.76 4.03 -35.53
C ILE A 257 4.66 4.23 -34.31
N ALA A 258 5.08 5.47 -34.05
CA ALA A 258 5.93 5.78 -32.90
C ALA A 258 5.24 5.50 -31.56
N TRP A 259 3.93 5.76 -31.45
CA TRP A 259 3.16 5.40 -30.27
C TRP A 259 2.99 3.89 -30.12
N GLN A 260 2.72 3.15 -31.21
CA GLN A 260 2.63 1.69 -31.19
C GLN A 260 3.92 1.05 -30.69
N GLU A 261 5.08 1.56 -31.12
CA GLU A 261 6.37 1.07 -30.64
C GLU A 261 6.57 1.37 -29.14
N GLY A 262 6.25 2.59 -28.69
CA GLY A 262 6.25 2.93 -27.27
C GLY A 262 5.32 2.02 -26.45
N TRP A 263 4.12 1.76 -26.93
CA TRP A 263 3.16 0.85 -26.29
C TRP A 263 3.69 -0.59 -26.21
N ARG A 264 4.36 -1.07 -27.27
CA ARG A 264 4.98 -2.40 -27.28
C ARG A 264 6.08 -2.52 -26.23
N ILE A 265 6.95 -1.50 -26.12
CA ILE A 265 7.99 -1.43 -25.10
C ILE A 265 7.36 -1.42 -23.70
N LEU A 266 6.36 -0.57 -23.48
CA LEU A 266 5.66 -0.47 -22.21
C LEU A 266 4.98 -1.77 -21.80
N SER A 267 4.29 -2.43 -22.74
CA SER A 267 3.62 -3.71 -22.53
C SER A 267 4.60 -4.81 -22.13
N ARG A 268 5.77 -4.86 -22.79
CA ARG A 268 6.84 -5.80 -22.43
C ARG A 268 7.43 -5.50 -21.05
N ALA A 269 7.70 -4.24 -20.73
CA ALA A 269 8.27 -3.83 -19.45
C ALA A 269 7.31 -4.10 -18.27
N THR A 270 6.04 -3.74 -18.41
CA THR A 270 5.01 -3.99 -17.39
C THR A 270 4.75 -5.49 -17.19
N ARG A 271 4.76 -6.27 -18.27
CA ARG A 271 4.69 -7.74 -18.20
C ARG A 271 5.89 -8.33 -17.46
N ARG A 272 7.12 -7.92 -17.80
CA ARG A 272 8.34 -8.31 -17.08
C ARG A 272 8.20 -8.02 -15.59
N ASN A 273 7.78 -6.82 -15.22
CA ASN A 273 7.64 -6.41 -13.82
C ASN A 273 6.61 -7.28 -13.08
N PHE A 274 5.48 -7.58 -13.73
CA PHE A 274 4.44 -8.47 -13.18
C PHE A 274 4.95 -9.91 -12.99
N GLU A 275 5.59 -10.49 -14.00
CA GLU A 275 6.12 -11.85 -13.95
C GLU A 275 7.23 -11.97 -12.90
N SER A 276 8.21 -11.06 -12.91
CA SER A 276 9.30 -11.05 -11.92
C SER A 276 8.78 -10.93 -10.49
N LYS A 277 7.76 -10.09 -10.26
CA LYS A 277 7.10 -10.00 -8.95
C LYS A 277 6.52 -11.33 -8.48
N ILE A 278 5.86 -12.08 -9.36
CA ILE A 278 5.29 -13.39 -9.01
C ILE A 278 6.40 -14.38 -8.64
N VAL A 279 7.49 -14.40 -9.42
CA VAL A 279 8.61 -15.33 -9.19
C VAL A 279 9.33 -15.01 -7.89
N VAL A 280 9.66 -13.73 -7.64
CA VAL A 280 10.31 -13.27 -6.40
C VAL A 280 9.45 -13.61 -5.18
N LYS A 281 8.14 -13.30 -5.23
CA LYS A 281 7.22 -13.66 -4.13
C LYS A 281 7.22 -15.17 -3.86
N THR A 282 7.17 -15.98 -4.92
CA THR A 282 7.12 -17.44 -4.81
C THR A 282 8.40 -18.00 -4.20
N GLN A 283 9.56 -17.56 -4.70
CA GLN A 283 10.86 -18.01 -4.21
C GLN A 283 11.13 -17.53 -2.78
N ALA A 284 10.76 -16.29 -2.42
CA ALA A 284 10.88 -15.80 -1.05
C ALA A 284 10.09 -16.67 -0.06
N ILE A 285 8.85 -17.03 -0.39
CA ILE A 285 8.01 -17.88 0.46
C ILE A 285 8.60 -19.30 0.58
N ALA A 286 9.12 -19.86 -0.52
CA ALA A 286 9.76 -21.16 -0.50
C ALA A 286 11.03 -21.14 0.37
N LEU A 287 11.88 -20.13 0.17
CA LEU A 287 13.11 -19.91 0.94
C LEU A 287 12.81 -19.77 2.43
N LEU A 288 11.79 -18.98 2.81
CA LEU A 288 11.37 -18.84 4.21
C LEU A 288 11.07 -20.20 4.86
N ARG A 289 10.43 -21.13 4.14
CA ARG A 289 10.12 -22.47 4.67
C ARG A 289 11.38 -23.29 4.90
N TYR A 290 12.29 -23.29 3.93
CA TYR A 290 13.57 -24.02 4.04
C TYR A 290 14.44 -23.46 5.15
N CYS A 291 14.61 -22.13 5.21
CA CYS A 291 15.39 -21.48 6.24
C CYS A 291 14.79 -21.68 7.63
N ARG A 292 13.46 -21.60 7.81
CA ARG A 292 12.88 -21.90 9.13
C ARG A 292 13.14 -23.33 9.59
N ALA A 293 13.07 -24.31 8.69
CA ALA A 293 13.40 -25.69 9.01
C ALA A 293 14.89 -25.86 9.37
N LEU A 294 15.77 -25.10 8.71
CA LEU A 294 17.22 -25.15 8.92
C LEU A 294 17.67 -24.45 10.21
N TYR A 295 17.16 -23.24 10.49
CA TYR A 295 17.62 -22.37 11.58
C TYR A 295 16.83 -22.53 12.89
N LEU A 296 15.57 -22.98 12.85
CA LEU A 296 14.71 -23.10 14.04
C LEU A 296 14.46 -24.56 14.46
N HIS A 297 15.30 -25.50 14.00
CA HIS A 297 15.17 -26.91 14.34
C HIS A 297 15.40 -27.16 15.85
N PRO A 298 14.54 -27.93 16.56
CA PRO A 298 14.61 -28.11 18.02
C PRO A 298 15.93 -28.66 18.58
N ALA A 299 16.78 -29.24 17.73
CA ALA A 299 18.03 -29.88 18.10
C ALA A 299 19.23 -28.92 18.25
N GLN A 300 19.09 -27.62 17.93
CA GLN A 300 20.17 -26.61 17.99
C GLN A 300 20.06 -25.65 19.19
N ARG A 301 19.38 -26.06 20.27
CA ARG A 301 19.11 -25.24 21.47
C ARG A 301 20.30 -25.03 22.41
N GLU A 302 21.47 -24.72 21.88
CA GLU A 302 22.52 -24.05 22.65
C GLU A 302 22.96 -22.81 21.86
N SER A 303 22.34 -21.68 22.19
CA SER A 303 22.70 -20.36 21.68
C SER A 303 24.13 -19.99 22.12
N PRO A 304 24.89 -19.28 21.27
CA PRO A 304 24.73 -17.83 21.22
C PRO A 304 24.57 -17.28 19.79
N ASN A 305 23.81 -16.18 19.72
CA ASN A 305 23.61 -15.26 18.60
C ASN A 305 24.53 -15.46 17.35
N PRO A 306 24.00 -15.70 16.13
CA PRO A 306 24.81 -15.90 14.92
C PRO A 306 25.53 -14.65 14.37
N LEU A 307 25.45 -13.50 15.04
CA LEU A 307 25.94 -12.20 14.53
C LEU A 307 26.87 -11.45 15.49
N GLN A 308 27.48 -12.11 16.48
CA GLN A 308 28.56 -11.51 17.29
C GLN A 308 29.87 -12.30 17.15
N PRO A 309 31.04 -11.61 17.10
CA PRO A 309 32.33 -12.27 17.15
C PRO A 309 32.53 -12.92 18.54
N ALA A 310 32.78 -14.22 18.54
CA ALA A 310 32.83 -15.04 19.74
C ALA A 310 34.08 -14.75 20.60
N PHE A 311 33.86 -14.37 21.87
CA PHE A 311 34.85 -14.58 22.92
C PHE A 311 34.60 -15.94 23.59
N VAL A 312 35.69 -16.69 23.77
CA VAL A 312 35.74 -18.08 24.21
C VAL A 312 35.39 -18.19 25.70
N SER A 313 34.50 -19.13 26.06
CA SER A 313 34.63 -19.81 27.35
C SER A 313 34.10 -21.23 27.32
N SER A 314 34.97 -22.11 27.81
CA SER A 314 34.89 -23.56 27.90
C SER A 314 33.91 -24.01 28.98
N ARG A 315 33.03 -24.97 28.65
CA ARG A 315 32.62 -26.04 29.58
C ARG A 315 32.21 -27.28 28.78
N LYS A 316 32.79 -28.41 29.17
CA LYS A 316 32.61 -29.75 28.59
C LYS A 316 31.30 -30.39 29.09
N SER A 317 30.50 -30.93 28.16
CA SER A 317 29.55 -32.02 28.43
C SER A 317 29.33 -32.82 27.14
N LEU A 318 29.52 -34.14 27.21
CA LEU A 318 29.51 -35.07 26.09
C LEU A 318 28.09 -35.35 25.59
N GLY A 319 27.86 -35.05 24.30
CA GLY A 319 26.68 -35.42 23.54
C GLY A 319 26.79 -34.86 22.14
N TYR A 320 27.79 -35.31 21.37
CA TYR A 320 28.05 -34.90 19.99
C TYR A 320 26.76 -35.04 19.14
N ARG A 321 26.03 -33.94 18.96
CA ARG A 321 25.12 -33.75 17.83
C ARG A 321 25.82 -32.82 16.88
N GLU A 322 26.40 -33.38 15.82
CA GLU A 322 27.13 -32.60 14.84
C GLU A 322 26.24 -31.49 14.30
N SER A 323 26.64 -30.24 14.52
CA SER A 323 26.08 -29.09 13.83
C SER A 323 26.08 -29.39 12.33
N CYS A 324 24.92 -29.23 11.68
CA CYS A 324 24.75 -29.43 10.24
C CYS A 324 25.95 -28.84 9.48
N LEU A 325 26.55 -29.60 8.56
CA LEU A 325 27.75 -29.19 7.81
C LEU A 325 27.59 -27.81 7.15
N PHE A 326 26.36 -27.45 6.80
CA PHE A 326 26.00 -26.12 6.32
C PHE A 326 26.54 -25.00 7.21
N PHE A 327 26.39 -25.09 8.54
CA PHE A 327 26.84 -24.07 9.49
C PHE A 327 28.36 -24.04 9.71
N LYS A 328 29.09 -25.04 9.21
CA LYS A 328 30.56 -25.06 9.23
C LYS A 328 31.17 -24.32 8.03
N LEU A 329 30.37 -23.99 7.02
CA LEU A 329 30.82 -23.26 5.84
C LEU A 329 30.94 -21.75 6.14
N PRO A 330 31.83 -21.01 5.45
CA PRO A 330 31.83 -19.55 5.48
C PRO A 330 30.45 -18.98 5.10
N LEU A 331 30.12 -17.80 5.64
CA LEU A 331 28.80 -17.18 5.44
C LEU A 331 28.51 -16.94 3.95
N GLU A 332 29.53 -16.60 3.17
CA GLU A 332 29.45 -16.37 1.73
C GLU A 332 29.01 -17.64 1.00
N ILE A 333 29.58 -18.79 1.37
CA ILE A 333 29.22 -20.09 0.79
C ILE A 333 27.83 -20.53 1.23
N GLN A 334 27.45 -20.26 2.49
CA GLN A 334 26.09 -20.51 2.96
C GLN A 334 25.07 -19.72 2.16
N LEU A 335 25.32 -18.42 1.92
CA LEU A 335 24.43 -17.56 1.15
C LEU A 335 24.39 -17.98 -0.32
N GLU A 336 25.52 -18.37 -0.91
CA GLU A 336 25.57 -18.90 -2.27
C GLU A 336 24.79 -20.21 -2.42
N ILE A 337 24.83 -21.12 -1.43
CA ILE A 337 23.98 -22.32 -1.44
C ILE A 337 22.50 -21.94 -1.43
N LEU A 338 22.13 -20.89 -0.69
CA LEU A 338 20.75 -20.43 -0.61
C LEU A 338 20.30 -19.71 -1.91
N THR A 339 21.20 -19.14 -2.71
CA THR A 339 20.84 -18.58 -4.03
C THR A 339 20.31 -19.67 -4.97
N PHE A 340 20.80 -20.91 -4.88
CA PHE A 340 20.25 -22.03 -5.67
C PHE A 340 18.79 -22.36 -5.33
N LEU A 341 18.33 -22.07 -4.10
CA LEU A 341 16.94 -22.26 -3.70
C LEU A 341 16.03 -21.10 -4.14
N ALA A 342 16.61 -19.94 -4.39
CA ALA A 342 15.90 -18.71 -4.71
C ALA A 342 16.70 -17.81 -5.68
N PRO A 343 16.97 -18.26 -6.92
CA PRO A 343 17.93 -17.63 -7.83
C PRO A 343 17.51 -16.25 -8.35
N THR A 344 16.24 -15.88 -8.21
CA THR A 344 15.73 -14.56 -8.66
C THR A 344 15.78 -13.49 -7.58
N LEU A 345 16.01 -13.87 -6.32
CA LEU A 345 16.13 -12.91 -5.24
C LEU A 345 17.49 -12.22 -5.32
N SER A 346 17.49 -10.90 -5.12
CA SER A 346 18.74 -10.18 -4.90
C SER A 346 19.41 -10.70 -3.63
N TYR A 347 20.74 -10.51 -3.52
CA TYR A 347 21.47 -10.86 -2.30
C TYR A 347 20.87 -10.17 -1.06
N GLN A 348 20.43 -8.91 -1.20
CA GLN A 348 19.79 -8.18 -0.10
C GLN A 348 18.44 -8.80 0.29
N GLN A 349 17.60 -9.15 -0.69
CA GLN A 349 16.33 -9.84 -0.45
C GLN A 349 16.56 -11.18 0.25
N LEU A 350 17.54 -11.96 -0.22
CA LEU A 350 17.91 -13.23 0.38
C LEU A 350 18.31 -13.08 1.85
N VAL A 351 19.19 -12.13 2.16
CA VAL A 351 19.63 -11.83 3.54
C VAL A 351 18.45 -11.42 4.42
N ARG A 352 17.54 -10.57 3.93
CA ARG A 352 16.34 -10.15 4.70
C ARG A 352 15.42 -11.34 5.00
N VAL A 353 15.17 -12.21 4.02
CA VAL A 353 14.36 -13.43 4.20
C VAL A 353 15.01 -14.38 5.21
N VAL A 354 16.33 -14.61 5.12
CA VAL A 354 17.08 -15.49 6.02
C VAL A 354 17.07 -14.94 7.45
N ARG A 355 17.34 -13.64 7.64
CA ARG A 355 17.29 -12.98 8.95
C ARG A 355 15.92 -13.13 9.59
N TYR A 356 14.85 -12.87 8.83
CA TYR A 356 13.48 -13.07 9.31
C TYR A 356 13.19 -14.54 9.65
N ALA A 357 13.68 -15.48 8.86
CA ALA A 357 13.48 -16.91 9.07
C ALA A 357 14.19 -17.44 10.33
N ALA A 358 15.38 -16.91 10.64
CA ALA A 358 16.19 -17.31 11.78
C ALA A 358 15.74 -16.67 13.10
N ASP A 359 14.96 -15.58 13.04
CA ASP A 359 14.42 -14.93 14.23
C ASP A 359 13.21 -15.72 14.79
N ILE A 360 13.39 -16.29 15.98
CA ILE A 360 12.34 -17.02 16.69
C ILE A 360 11.15 -16.13 17.07
N THR A 361 11.38 -14.82 17.26
CA THR A 361 10.32 -13.87 17.59
C THR A 361 9.36 -13.61 16.42
N SER A 362 9.77 -13.96 15.19
CA SER A 362 8.93 -13.92 13.99
C SER A 362 7.86 -15.03 13.95
N LEU A 363 7.93 -16.02 14.84
CA LEU A 363 6.93 -17.07 14.94
C LEU A 363 5.69 -16.57 15.70
N PRO A 364 4.47 -16.96 15.27
CA PRO A 364 3.26 -16.63 16.01
C PRO A 364 3.35 -17.24 17.42
N ARG A 365 3.06 -16.42 18.44
CA ARG A 365 2.95 -16.91 19.82
C ARG A 365 1.83 -17.93 19.89
N VAL A 366 2.16 -19.19 20.17
CA VAL A 366 1.17 -20.19 20.54
C VAL A 366 0.77 -19.87 21.98
N SER A 367 -0.19 -18.97 22.17
CA SER A 367 -0.91 -18.92 23.44
C SER A 367 -1.56 -20.29 23.61
N HIS A 368 -1.19 -21.03 24.65
CA HIS A 368 -1.96 -22.20 25.05
C HIS A 368 -3.42 -21.75 25.15
N GLY A 369 -4.28 -22.25 24.26
CA GLY A 369 -5.72 -22.07 24.40
C GLY A 369 -6.17 -22.58 25.78
N PRO A 370 -7.39 -22.25 26.22
CA PRO A 370 -7.91 -22.82 27.47
C PRO A 370 -7.72 -24.32 27.40
N MET A 371 -7.01 -24.88 28.38
CA MET A 371 -6.75 -26.31 28.43
C MET A 371 -8.08 -27.03 28.30
N ILE A 372 -8.33 -27.66 27.15
CA ILE A 372 -9.42 -28.59 27.02
C ILE A 372 -8.98 -29.77 27.87
N ASN A 373 -9.54 -29.82 29.08
CA ASN A 373 -9.35 -30.90 30.02
C ASN A 373 -10.01 -32.14 29.41
N LEU A 374 -9.29 -32.82 28.52
CA LEU A 374 -9.63 -34.17 28.10
C LEU A 374 -9.35 -35.04 29.32
N GLY A 375 -10.40 -35.27 30.11
CA GLY A 375 -10.35 -36.05 31.35
C GLY A 375 -9.50 -37.29 31.17
N GLY A 376 -8.39 -37.35 31.91
CA GLY A 376 -7.42 -38.42 31.82
C GLY A 376 -6.09 -38.00 32.42
N SER A 377 -5.91 -38.29 33.71
CA SER A 377 -4.73 -38.03 34.53
C SER A 377 -3.39 -38.14 33.78
N LYS A 378 -2.67 -37.01 33.71
CA LYS A 378 -1.22 -36.88 33.94
C LYS A 378 -0.84 -35.39 33.93
N THR A 379 -0.71 -34.83 35.12
CA THR A 379 -0.15 -33.49 35.37
C THR A 379 1.33 -33.49 34.98
N ILE A 380 1.66 -32.89 33.84
CA ILE A 380 3.03 -32.47 33.54
C ILE A 380 3.13 -30.99 33.93
N VAL A 381 3.79 -30.72 35.05
CA VAL A 381 4.07 -29.37 35.53
C VAL A 381 5.08 -28.74 34.56
N ALA A 382 4.64 -27.81 33.73
CA ALA A 382 5.53 -26.96 32.95
C ALA A 382 6.13 -25.92 33.91
N ARG A 383 7.44 -26.01 34.15
CA ARG A 383 8.23 -25.03 34.91
C ARG A 383 8.03 -23.63 34.33
N ASP A 384 7.60 -22.71 35.18
CA ASP A 384 7.55 -21.28 34.94
C ASP A 384 8.90 -20.75 34.44
N TRP A 385 8.93 -20.28 33.19
CA TRP A 385 9.97 -19.38 32.69
C TRP A 385 9.34 -17.99 32.57
N VAL A 386 9.21 -17.32 33.72
CA VAL A 386 8.99 -15.88 33.78
C VAL A 386 10.32 -15.23 34.13
N SER A 387 10.94 -14.60 33.15
CA SER A 387 11.75 -13.41 33.41
C SER A 387 11.04 -12.26 32.72
N ALA A 388 10.40 -11.45 33.55
CA ALA A 388 9.81 -10.18 33.21
C ALA A 388 10.91 -9.25 32.66
N VAL A 389 10.98 -9.15 31.35
CA VAL A 389 11.43 -7.93 30.70
C VAL A 389 10.21 -7.44 29.95
N GLU A 390 9.64 -6.30 30.37
CA GLU A 390 8.74 -5.51 29.55
C GLU A 390 9.46 -5.16 28.26
N ARG A 391 9.34 -6.02 27.26
CA ARG A 391 9.73 -5.73 25.88
C ARG A 391 8.45 -5.40 25.16
N GLN A 392 8.36 -4.14 24.73
CA GLN A 392 7.29 -3.63 23.88
C GLN A 392 6.94 -4.67 22.82
N PRO A 393 5.64 -4.96 22.59
CA PRO A 393 5.26 -5.88 21.54
C PRO A 393 5.79 -5.33 20.21
N PHE A 394 6.58 -6.16 19.50
CA PHE A 394 7.01 -5.85 18.13
C PHE A 394 5.79 -5.44 17.29
N GLU A 395 5.91 -4.33 16.56
CA GLU A 395 4.93 -3.90 15.57
C GLU A 395 4.62 -5.06 14.62
N GLY A 396 3.42 -5.65 14.73
CA GLY A 396 3.08 -6.86 14.00
C GLY A 396 2.20 -7.85 14.75
N SER A 397 1.99 -7.67 16.07
CA SER A 397 1.00 -8.42 16.87
C SER A 397 -0.45 -7.96 16.63
N TRP A 398 -0.81 -7.68 15.38
CA TRP A 398 -2.19 -7.39 15.03
C TRP A 398 -2.99 -8.70 15.07
N ARG A 399 -3.89 -8.82 16.05
CA ARG A 399 -4.98 -9.79 16.00
C ARG A 399 -6.08 -9.20 15.12
N PRO A 400 -6.73 -10.01 14.26
CA PRO A 400 -7.95 -9.55 13.62
C PRO A 400 -8.95 -9.11 14.69
N PRO A 401 -9.73 -8.04 14.46
CA PRO A 401 -10.87 -7.73 15.30
C PRO A 401 -11.74 -8.99 15.49
N GLU A 402 -12.42 -9.15 16.63
CA GLU A 402 -13.21 -10.36 16.93
C GLU A 402 -14.24 -10.75 15.84
N TRP A 403 -14.64 -9.81 14.99
CA TRP A 403 -15.55 -10.05 13.87
C TRP A 403 -14.85 -10.59 12.59
N TRP A 404 -13.52 -10.58 12.52
CA TRP A 404 -12.70 -11.30 11.53
C TRP A 404 -12.32 -12.72 11.97
N GLU A 405 -12.43 -13.02 13.25
CA GLU A 405 -12.35 -14.40 13.73
C GLU A 405 -13.57 -15.15 13.18
N CYS A 406 -13.39 -15.76 12.01
CA CYS A 406 -14.42 -16.65 11.51
C CYS A 406 -14.55 -17.80 12.50
N ARG A 407 -15.70 -17.87 13.19
CA ARG A 407 -16.09 -19.00 14.06
C ARG A 407 -16.37 -20.30 13.30
N CYS A 408 -16.03 -20.34 12.01
CA CYS A 408 -16.18 -21.52 11.20
C CYS A 408 -15.11 -22.55 11.58
N LEU A 409 -15.56 -23.73 11.99
CA LEU A 409 -14.71 -24.91 12.28
C LEU A 409 -13.99 -25.46 11.03
N SER A 410 -14.15 -24.82 9.86
CA SER A 410 -13.58 -25.25 8.59
C SER A 410 -12.21 -24.62 8.35
N PHE A 411 -11.20 -25.47 8.12
CA PHE A 411 -9.85 -25.07 7.69
C PHE A 411 -9.82 -24.32 6.35
N ASN A 412 -10.93 -24.26 5.60
CA ASN A 412 -11.01 -23.70 4.25
C ASN A 412 -11.87 -22.42 4.15
N CYS A 413 -12.03 -21.70 5.26
CA CYS A 413 -12.78 -20.44 5.27
C CYS A 413 -12.20 -19.36 4.35
N SER A 414 -13.07 -18.60 3.66
CA SER A 414 -12.70 -17.44 2.85
C SER A 414 -12.02 -16.32 3.65
N ALA A 415 -12.49 -16.02 4.87
CA ALA A 415 -11.89 -15.03 5.75
C ALA A 415 -10.47 -15.44 6.21
N LEU A 416 -10.28 -16.70 6.62
CA LEU A 416 -8.95 -17.22 6.97
C LEU A 416 -7.99 -17.20 5.76
N ARG A 417 -8.48 -17.55 4.56
CA ARG A 417 -7.69 -17.47 3.32
C ARG A 417 -7.30 -16.04 2.98
N ARG A 418 -8.20 -15.07 3.17
CA ARG A 418 -7.93 -13.65 2.99
C ARG A 418 -6.87 -13.16 3.97
N TRP A 419 -7.03 -13.45 5.26
CA TRP A 419 -6.07 -13.07 6.29
C TRP A 419 -4.67 -13.65 6.03
N LYS A 420 -4.57 -14.94 5.68
CA LYS A 420 -3.30 -15.57 5.32
C LYS A 420 -2.62 -14.89 4.12
N ARG A 421 -3.41 -14.42 3.15
CA ARG A 421 -2.91 -13.68 1.99
C ARG A 421 -2.40 -12.30 2.40
N GLU A 422 -3.19 -11.54 3.15
CA GLU A 422 -2.80 -10.21 3.62
C GLU A 422 -1.54 -10.25 4.50
N ARG A 423 -1.45 -11.20 5.45
CA ARG A 423 -0.24 -11.40 6.26
C ARG A 423 0.99 -11.74 5.41
N ARG A 424 0.81 -12.54 4.36
CA ARG A 424 1.88 -12.87 3.42
C ARG A 424 2.31 -11.64 2.63
N ASP A 425 1.38 -10.82 2.15
CA ASP A 425 1.71 -9.60 1.41
C ASP A 425 2.39 -8.54 2.30
N ILE A 426 1.97 -8.42 3.56
CA ILE A 426 2.66 -7.58 4.57
C ILE A 426 4.09 -8.06 4.75
N TRP A 427 4.29 -9.36 5.00
CA TRP A 427 5.63 -9.93 5.16
C TRP A 427 6.49 -9.73 3.91
N LEU A 428 5.96 -9.98 2.71
CA LEU A 428 6.69 -9.77 1.46
C LEU A 428 7.13 -8.32 1.29
N THR A 429 6.30 -7.36 1.71
CA THR A 429 6.65 -5.94 1.71
C THR A 429 7.75 -5.62 2.72
N GLU A 430 7.67 -6.22 3.93
CA GLU A 430 8.66 -6.04 5.00
C GLU A 430 10.06 -6.54 4.60
N VAL A 431 10.15 -7.69 3.91
CA VAL A 431 11.42 -8.21 3.41
C VAL A 431 11.82 -7.64 2.04
N GLY A 432 11.00 -6.76 1.45
CA GLY A 432 11.22 -6.17 0.13
C GLY A 432 11.18 -7.17 -1.03
N CYS A 433 10.44 -8.28 -0.86
CA CYS A 433 10.21 -9.31 -1.89
C CYS A 433 8.85 -9.13 -2.60
N ASP A 434 8.25 -7.96 -2.48
CA ASP A 434 7.06 -7.54 -3.21
C ASP A 434 7.37 -6.95 -4.60
N THR A 435 8.65 -6.71 -4.89
CA THR A 435 9.18 -6.24 -6.17
C THR A 435 10.49 -6.94 -6.51
N TRP A 436 10.88 -6.97 -7.79
CA TRP A 436 12.20 -7.46 -8.17
C TRP A 436 13.24 -6.35 -8.00
N GLU A 437 14.36 -6.68 -7.35
CA GLU A 437 15.52 -5.81 -7.23
C GLU A 437 16.60 -6.31 -8.18
N SER A 438 17.16 -5.43 -9.01
CA SER A 438 18.35 -5.78 -9.78
C SER A 438 19.48 -6.05 -8.80
N GLY A 439 19.91 -7.31 -8.68
CA GLY A 439 21.10 -7.64 -7.92
C GLY A 439 22.26 -6.83 -8.49
N TYR A 440 22.94 -6.04 -7.65
CA TYR A 440 24.27 -5.56 -7.99
C TYR A 440 25.10 -6.79 -8.35
N GLN A 441 25.36 -6.96 -9.65
CA GLN A 441 26.34 -7.90 -10.12
C GLN A 441 27.69 -7.34 -9.64
N TYR A 442 28.11 -7.74 -8.44
CA TYR A 442 29.53 -7.86 -8.16
C TYR A 442 30.03 -8.96 -9.11
N ARG A 443 30.47 -8.56 -10.30
CA ARG A 443 31.35 -9.34 -11.15
C ARG A 443 32.72 -8.72 -11.13
#